data_AF-A0A2E1LXW5-F1
#
_entry.id   AF-A0A2E1LXW5-F1
#
_cell.length_a   1.000
_cell.length_b   1.000
_cell.length_c   1.000
_cell.angle_alpha   90.00
_cell.angle_beta   90.00
_cell.angle_gamma   90.00
#
_symmetry.space_group_name_H-M   'P 1'
#
loop_
_entity.id
_entity.type
_entity.pdbx_description
1 polymer ?
#
loop_
_entity_poly.entity_id
_entity_poly.type
_entity_poly.pdbx_seq_one_letter_code
_entity_poly.pdbx_strand_id
1 'polypeptide(L)'
;MNDPERWPEVWLPDPYLDNADFIYPGDELQISYVDGEPRILVLRGDREVEELGPEMREQALSSAIPAIPLQAIENSFTRNRIVSQTLLEDAPYIVSNIGDALAIATGDEVHARGEWPAGTTLFEVYRPFREHYDDDDDDILIGIEVEYVGFASIAAVESAELRRLSINNSAKEIRVGDRLLVRGETTTGATIFPTEPALDIEGHIVAFLGN
;
A
#
# COMPACT_ATOMS: atom_id res chain seq x y z
N MET A 1 -48.56 20.74 45.99
CA MET A 1 -48.73 21.19 47.39
C MET A 1 -48.51 22.70 47.39
N ASN A 2 -49.43 23.49 47.96
CA ASN A 2 -49.79 24.84 47.48
C ASN A 2 -49.29 26.04 48.32
N ASP A 3 -48.24 25.91 49.15
CA ASP A 3 -47.71 27.04 49.93
C ASP A 3 -46.17 27.08 49.93
N PRO A 4 -45.55 27.67 48.90
CA PRO A 4 -44.09 27.74 48.76
C PRO A 4 -43.40 28.71 49.75
N GLU A 5 -44.16 29.60 50.38
CA GLU A 5 -43.62 30.68 51.22
C GLU A 5 -43.16 30.21 52.60
N ARG A 6 -43.57 29.01 53.04
CA ARG A 6 -43.15 28.39 54.31
C ARG A 6 -41.93 27.48 54.17
N TRP A 7 -41.35 27.36 52.98
CA TRP A 7 -40.19 26.51 52.72
C TRP A 7 -38.97 26.78 53.59
N PRO A 8 -38.64 28.02 54.01
CA PRO A 8 -37.49 28.26 54.87
C PRO A 8 -37.61 27.65 56.27
N GLU A 9 -38.82 27.40 56.77
CA GLU A 9 -39.04 26.84 58.11
C GLU A 9 -38.78 25.33 58.18
N VAL A 10 -38.86 24.64 57.04
CA VAL A 10 -38.62 23.18 56.93
C VAL A 10 -37.21 22.89 56.40
N TRP A 11 -36.60 23.87 55.72
CA TRP A 11 -35.22 23.85 55.25
C TRP A 11 -34.25 24.20 56.38
N LEU A 12 -34.16 23.34 57.39
CA LEU A 12 -33.05 23.40 58.33
C LEU A 12 -31.84 22.72 57.70
N PRO A 13 -30.66 23.36 57.65
CA PRO A 13 -29.45 22.75 57.12
C PRO A 13 -29.07 21.55 57.98
N ASP A 14 -29.41 20.36 57.51
CA ASP A 14 -28.91 19.11 58.07
C ASP A 14 -27.44 18.98 57.64
N PRO A 15 -26.48 18.77 58.56
CA PRO A 15 -25.07 18.59 58.23
C PRO A 15 -24.79 17.38 57.31
N TYR A 16 -25.79 16.54 57.01
CA TYR A 16 -25.71 15.45 56.04
C TYR A 16 -26.44 15.72 54.70
N LEU A 17 -27.02 16.91 54.51
CA LEU A 17 -27.57 17.37 53.23
C LEU A 17 -26.62 18.38 52.58
N ASP A 18 -25.77 17.88 51.69
CA ASP A 18 -24.95 18.72 50.81
C ASP A 18 -25.85 19.54 49.89
N ASN A 19 -25.98 20.82 50.24
CA ASN A 19 -26.39 21.98 49.43
C ASN A 19 -27.69 21.86 48.60
N ALA A 20 -28.61 22.79 48.82
CA ALA A 20 -29.94 22.86 48.22
C ALA A 20 -29.96 22.96 46.68
N ASP A 21 -28.85 23.38 46.08
CA ASP A 21 -28.71 23.58 44.63
C ASP A 21 -28.62 22.27 43.83
N PHE A 22 -28.58 21.09 44.47
CA PHE A 22 -28.39 19.78 43.83
C PHE A 22 -29.63 18.88 43.79
N ILE A 23 -30.84 19.46 43.78
CA ILE A 23 -32.08 18.69 43.54
C ILE A 23 -32.36 18.69 42.03
N TYR A 24 -32.37 17.50 41.43
CA TYR A 24 -32.58 17.33 39.98
C TYR A 24 -33.92 16.68 39.67
N PRO A 25 -34.45 16.83 38.43
CA PRO A 25 -35.66 16.12 38.01
C PRO A 25 -35.48 14.60 38.17
N GLY A 26 -36.32 13.96 39.00
CA GLY A 26 -36.27 12.52 39.29
C GLY A 26 -35.96 12.18 40.76
N ASP A 27 -35.56 13.16 41.57
CA ASP A 27 -35.37 12.95 43.01
C ASP A 27 -36.72 12.94 43.76
N GLU A 28 -36.92 11.98 44.66
CA GLU A 28 -38.12 11.91 45.51
C GLU A 28 -37.84 12.47 46.91
N LEU A 29 -38.67 13.43 47.32
CA LEU A 29 -38.59 14.04 48.64
C LEU A 29 -39.57 13.37 49.59
N GLN A 30 -39.06 12.83 50.69
CA GLN A 30 -39.87 12.22 51.74
C GLN A 30 -39.80 13.06 53.01
N ILE A 31 -40.97 13.51 53.47
CA ILE A 31 -41.10 14.23 54.75
C ILE A 31 -41.34 13.20 55.85
N SER A 32 -40.51 13.22 56.89
CA SER A 32 -40.68 12.40 58.09
C SER A 32 -40.66 13.26 59.35
N TYR A 33 -41.22 12.75 60.44
CA TYR A 33 -41.25 13.45 61.73
C TYR A 33 -40.40 12.67 62.72
N VAL A 34 -39.37 13.32 63.27
CA VAL A 34 -38.51 12.75 64.31
C VAL A 34 -38.57 13.69 65.51
N ASP A 35 -38.98 13.16 66.67
CA ASP A 35 -39.18 13.91 67.92
C ASP A 35 -40.10 15.15 67.82
N GLY A 36 -41.11 15.08 66.95
CA GLY A 36 -42.15 16.12 66.81
C GLY A 36 -41.79 17.27 65.87
N GLU A 37 -40.60 17.27 65.29
CA GLU A 37 -40.16 18.26 64.30
C GLU A 37 -40.16 17.65 62.88
N PRO A 38 -40.67 18.37 61.86
CA PRO A 38 -40.65 17.89 60.48
C PRO A 38 -39.22 17.92 59.93
N ARG A 39 -38.78 16.80 59.36
CA ARG A 39 -37.49 16.67 58.66
C ARG A 39 -37.70 16.19 57.23
N ILE A 40 -36.85 16.65 56.33
CA ILE A 40 -36.86 16.26 54.92
C ILE A 40 -35.72 15.27 54.69
N LEU A 41 -36.07 14.06 54.25
CA LEU A 41 -35.10 13.12 53.68
C LEU A 41 -35.20 13.17 52.16
N VAL A 42 -34.07 13.42 51.52
CA VAL A 42 -33.93 13.32 50.07
C VAL A 42 -33.57 11.87 49.75
N LEU A 43 -34.51 11.12 49.20
CA LEU A 43 -34.22 9.82 48.62
C LEU A 43 -33.67 10.09 47.22
N ARG A 44 -32.34 10.16 47.12
CA ARG A 44 -31.67 10.26 45.82
C ARG A 44 -32.03 8.99 45.05
N GLY A 45 -32.70 9.16 43.91
CA GLY A 45 -33.05 8.03 43.04
C GLY A 45 -31.81 7.21 42.73
N ASP A 46 -31.97 5.89 42.65
CA ASP A 46 -30.89 4.95 42.38
C ASP A 46 -30.19 5.36 41.09
N ARG A 47 -29.06 6.04 41.24
CA ARG A 47 -28.20 6.44 40.13
C ARG A 47 -27.25 5.27 39.97
N GLU A 48 -27.59 4.39 39.03
CA GLU A 48 -26.59 3.55 38.39
C GLU A 48 -25.62 4.52 37.69
N VAL A 49 -24.55 4.88 38.41
CA VAL A 49 -23.48 5.72 37.89
C VAL A 49 -22.66 4.82 36.99
N GLU A 50 -22.89 4.89 35.67
CA GLU A 50 -21.93 4.36 34.72
C GLU A 50 -20.64 5.19 34.82
N GLU A 51 -19.63 4.65 35.51
CA GLU A 51 -18.27 5.18 35.47
C GLU A 51 -17.73 5.07 34.04
N LEU A 52 -17.78 6.16 33.28
CA LEU A 52 -17.05 6.28 32.02
C LEU A 52 -15.59 6.68 32.31
N GLY A 53 -14.78 5.70 32.72
CA GLY A 53 -13.32 5.77 32.68
C GLY A 53 -12.79 5.25 31.33
N PRO A 54 -11.58 5.63 30.89
CA PRO A 54 -10.98 5.06 29.70
C PRO A 54 -10.73 3.56 29.92
N GLU A 55 -11.59 2.73 29.34
CA GLU A 55 -11.43 1.28 29.34
C GLU A 55 -10.45 0.90 28.22
N MET A 56 -9.34 0.25 28.59
CA MET A 56 -8.41 -0.29 27.59
C MET A 56 -9.09 -1.49 26.93
N ARG A 57 -9.57 -1.29 25.70
CA ARG A 57 -10.16 -2.36 24.91
C ARG A 57 -9.04 -3.18 24.27
N GLU A 58 -8.65 -4.28 24.90
CA GLU A 58 -7.87 -5.32 24.22
C GLU A 58 -8.76 -6.04 23.22
N GLN A 59 -8.81 -5.52 21.99
CA GLN A 59 -9.22 -6.33 20.86
C GLN A 59 -8.06 -7.27 20.56
N ALA A 60 -8.29 -8.58 20.69
CA ALA A 60 -7.41 -9.54 20.03
C ALA A 60 -7.26 -9.08 18.57
N LEU A 61 -6.03 -9.07 18.03
CA LEU A 61 -5.80 -8.83 16.61
C LEU A 61 -6.45 -9.98 15.81
N SER A 62 -7.76 -9.90 15.63
CA SER A 62 -8.53 -10.67 14.66
C SER A 62 -8.66 -9.91 13.34
N SER A 63 -7.80 -8.93 13.11
CA SER A 63 -7.36 -8.70 11.75
C SER A 63 -6.30 -9.76 11.46
N ALA A 64 -6.65 -10.76 10.66
CA ALA A 64 -5.66 -11.32 9.75
C ALA A 64 -4.93 -10.12 9.13
N ILE A 65 -3.60 -10.19 8.97
CA ILE A 65 -2.89 -9.22 8.13
C ILE A 65 -3.76 -9.08 6.89
N PRO A 66 -4.35 -7.89 6.61
CA PRO A 66 -5.21 -7.78 5.45
C PRO A 66 -4.36 -8.27 4.30
N ALA A 67 -4.81 -9.34 3.64
CA ALA A 67 -4.10 -9.85 2.48
C ALA A 67 -3.98 -8.63 1.58
N ILE A 68 -2.75 -8.16 1.37
CA ILE A 68 -2.55 -7.00 0.52
C ILE A 68 -3.17 -7.45 -0.80
N PRO A 69 -4.29 -6.83 -1.23
CA PRO A 69 -4.99 -7.32 -2.40
C PRO A 69 -3.97 -7.29 -3.52
N LEU A 70 -3.92 -8.34 -4.33
CA LEU A 70 -2.93 -8.44 -5.40
C LEU A 70 -2.93 -7.14 -6.24
N GLN A 71 -4.10 -6.51 -6.41
CA GLN A 71 -4.29 -5.21 -7.05
C GLN A 71 -3.53 -4.02 -6.40
N ALA A 72 -3.33 -4.01 -5.09
CA ALA A 72 -2.55 -2.97 -4.40
C ALA A 72 -1.03 -3.14 -4.57
N ILE A 73 -0.56 -4.34 -4.92
CA ILE A 73 0.85 -4.59 -5.25
C ILE A 73 1.08 -4.60 -6.78
N GLU A 74 0.09 -5.03 -7.57
CA GLU A 74 0.13 -5.08 -9.04
C GLU A 74 0.35 -3.69 -9.67
N ASN A 75 -0.16 -2.63 -9.06
CA ASN A 75 0.08 -1.25 -9.50
C ASN A 75 1.45 -0.69 -9.06
N SER A 76 2.21 -1.40 -8.22
CA SER A 76 3.53 -0.98 -7.73
C SER A 76 4.69 -1.80 -8.27
N PHE A 77 4.45 -3.00 -8.78
CA PHE A 77 5.49 -3.72 -9.54
C PHE A 77 5.62 -3.09 -10.92
N THR A 78 6.45 -2.05 -11.00
CA THR A 78 7.14 -1.74 -12.25
C THR A 78 7.78 -3.04 -12.70
N ARG A 79 7.43 -3.56 -13.88
CA ARG A 79 8.07 -4.74 -14.50
C ARG A 79 9.52 -4.44 -14.92
N ASN A 80 10.12 -3.43 -14.29
CA ASN A 80 11.48 -3.00 -14.47
C ASN A 80 12.41 -4.11 -14.01
N ARG A 81 13.56 -4.20 -14.65
CA ARG A 81 14.56 -5.23 -14.38
C ARG A 81 15.91 -4.55 -14.26
N ILE A 82 16.80 -5.11 -13.48
CA ILE A 82 18.22 -4.78 -13.55
C ILE A 82 18.87 -5.83 -14.45
N VAL A 83 19.59 -5.39 -15.46
CA VAL A 83 20.28 -6.24 -16.45
C VAL A 83 21.74 -5.85 -16.53
N SER A 84 22.59 -6.77 -17.00
CA SER A 84 23.97 -6.42 -17.33
C SER A 84 24.02 -5.53 -18.57
N GLN A 85 25.08 -4.72 -18.68
CA GLN A 85 25.35 -3.93 -19.87
C GLN A 85 25.42 -4.80 -21.13
N THR A 86 26.12 -5.94 -21.05
CA THR A 86 26.26 -6.89 -22.16
C THR A 86 24.91 -7.39 -22.66
N LEU A 87 24.00 -7.78 -21.75
CA LEU A 87 22.67 -8.24 -22.13
C LEU A 87 21.88 -7.17 -22.87
N LEU A 88 22.01 -5.91 -22.44
CA LEU A 88 21.31 -4.79 -23.03
C LEU A 88 21.88 -4.40 -24.41
N GLU A 89 23.20 -4.47 -24.57
CA GLU A 89 23.89 -4.15 -25.83
C GLU A 89 23.57 -5.18 -26.92
N ASP A 90 23.58 -6.47 -26.55
CA ASP A 90 23.29 -7.60 -27.45
C ASP A 90 21.79 -7.74 -27.77
N ALA A 91 20.91 -7.14 -26.96
CA ALA A 91 19.48 -7.23 -27.16
C ALA A 91 19.02 -6.58 -28.47
N PRO A 92 18.15 -7.23 -29.26
CA PRO A 92 17.52 -6.61 -30.41
C PRO A 92 16.80 -5.31 -30.05
N TYR A 93 16.69 -4.40 -31.00
CA TYR A 93 16.09 -3.08 -30.77
C TYR A 93 15.18 -2.66 -31.90
N ILE A 94 14.22 -1.80 -31.58
CA ILE A 94 13.27 -1.23 -32.56
C ILE A 94 14.00 -0.21 -33.43
N VAL A 95 13.95 -0.39 -34.75
CA VAL A 95 14.62 0.49 -35.72
C VAL A 95 13.67 1.46 -36.43
N SER A 96 12.40 1.10 -36.58
CA SER A 96 11.40 1.98 -37.20
C SER A 96 9.96 1.56 -36.88
N ASN A 97 9.06 2.53 -36.84
CA ASN A 97 7.61 2.28 -36.96
C ASN A 97 7.27 2.03 -38.45
N ILE A 98 6.36 1.10 -38.73
CA ILE A 98 5.80 0.93 -40.09
C ILE A 98 4.72 1.98 -40.36
N GLY A 99 4.01 2.41 -39.31
CA GLY A 99 3.04 3.50 -39.40
C GLY A 99 3.70 4.89 -39.46
N ASP A 100 2.89 5.90 -39.76
CA ASP A 100 3.34 7.31 -39.86
C ASP A 100 3.50 8.01 -38.50
N ALA A 101 3.09 7.37 -37.41
CA ALA A 101 3.16 7.94 -36.08
C ALA A 101 4.59 7.90 -35.52
N LEU A 102 5.02 9.02 -34.90
CA LEU A 102 6.29 9.10 -34.20
C LEU A 102 6.33 8.18 -32.97
N ALA A 103 5.19 8.08 -32.29
CA ALA A 103 4.96 7.19 -31.16
C ALA A 103 4.50 5.82 -31.68
N ILE A 104 5.00 4.75 -31.08
CA ILE A 104 4.55 3.38 -31.34
C ILE A 104 3.59 2.98 -30.22
N ALA A 105 2.39 2.52 -30.60
CA ALA A 105 1.33 2.14 -29.70
C ALA A 105 0.87 0.68 -29.90
N THR A 106 -0.03 0.23 -29.04
CA THR A 106 -0.68 -1.08 -29.17
C THR A 106 -1.37 -1.21 -30.52
N GLY A 107 -1.09 -2.30 -31.24
CA GLY A 107 -1.64 -2.59 -32.56
C GLY A 107 -0.73 -2.18 -33.73
N ASP A 108 0.30 -1.37 -33.48
CA ASP A 108 1.25 -0.98 -34.51
C ASP A 108 2.19 -2.14 -34.89
N GLU A 109 2.73 -2.07 -36.10
CA GLU A 109 3.83 -2.93 -36.54
C GLU A 109 5.14 -2.14 -36.60
N VAL A 110 6.22 -2.78 -36.16
CA VAL A 110 7.56 -2.17 -36.14
C VAL A 110 8.58 -3.09 -36.78
N HIS A 111 9.65 -2.50 -37.30
CA HIS A 111 10.85 -3.25 -37.62
C HIS A 111 11.80 -3.23 -36.42
N ALA A 112 12.39 -4.38 -36.15
CA ALA A 112 13.43 -4.53 -35.14
C ALA A 112 14.63 -5.27 -35.72
N ARG A 113 15.83 -4.92 -35.25
CA ARG A 113 17.11 -5.47 -35.69
C ARG A 113 17.90 -6.02 -34.52
N GLY A 114 18.58 -7.13 -34.73
CA GLY A 114 19.54 -7.70 -33.79
C GLY A 114 19.71 -9.20 -33.98
N GLU A 115 20.32 -9.83 -32.97
CA GLU A 115 20.42 -11.29 -32.90
C GLU A 115 19.19 -11.87 -32.18
N TRP A 116 18.54 -12.83 -32.82
CA TRP A 116 17.25 -13.34 -32.35
C TRP A 116 17.43 -14.67 -31.60
N PRO A 117 17.06 -14.74 -30.31
CA PRO A 117 17.13 -15.99 -29.57
C PRO A 117 16.21 -17.04 -30.19
N ALA A 118 16.72 -18.25 -30.40
CA ALA A 118 15.98 -19.34 -31.02
C ALA A 118 14.80 -19.79 -30.13
N GLY A 119 13.69 -20.14 -30.76
CA GLY A 119 12.52 -20.72 -30.07
C GLY A 119 11.62 -19.71 -29.36
N THR A 120 11.93 -18.41 -29.39
CA THR A 120 11.08 -17.36 -28.81
C THR A 120 10.49 -16.46 -29.89
N THR A 121 9.18 -16.22 -29.82
CA THR A 121 8.46 -15.28 -30.70
C THR A 121 7.85 -14.12 -29.93
N LEU A 122 8.01 -14.09 -28.61
CA LEU A 122 7.38 -13.15 -27.67
C LEU A 122 8.48 -12.38 -26.94
N PHE A 123 8.41 -11.06 -26.97
CA PHE A 123 9.43 -10.17 -26.40
C PHE A 123 8.78 -9.07 -25.57
N GLU A 124 9.37 -8.81 -24.42
CA GLU A 124 9.09 -7.62 -23.63
C GLU A 124 9.95 -6.46 -24.15
N VAL A 125 9.35 -5.28 -24.20
CA VAL A 125 9.98 -4.05 -24.69
C VAL A 125 10.43 -3.24 -23.48
N TYR A 126 11.69 -2.85 -23.50
CA TYR A 126 12.38 -2.21 -22.39
C TYR A 126 13.11 -0.94 -22.83
N ARG A 127 13.12 0.06 -21.96
CA ARG A 127 13.88 1.30 -22.15
C ARG A 127 14.96 1.41 -21.07
N PRO A 128 16.24 1.65 -21.41
CA PRO A 128 17.27 1.96 -20.42
C PRO A 128 16.84 3.15 -19.57
N PHE A 129 16.90 3.02 -18.25
CA PHE A 129 16.43 4.05 -17.32
C PHE A 129 17.56 4.61 -16.47
N ARG A 130 18.25 3.76 -15.71
CA ARG A 130 19.28 4.19 -14.76
C ARG A 130 20.39 3.15 -14.63
N GLU A 131 21.62 3.62 -14.52
CA GLU A 131 22.79 2.80 -14.22
C GLU A 131 23.03 2.79 -12.72
N HIS A 132 23.47 1.64 -12.20
CA HIS A 132 23.77 1.41 -10.79
C HIS A 132 25.24 1.02 -10.66
N TYR A 133 25.97 1.79 -9.86
CA TYR A 133 27.40 1.61 -9.61
C TYR A 133 27.63 1.11 -8.18
N ASP A 134 28.83 0.61 -7.91
CA ASP A 134 29.25 0.20 -6.57
C ASP A 134 29.38 1.42 -5.65
N ASP A 135 28.88 1.32 -4.43
CA ASP A 135 28.90 2.42 -3.45
C ASP A 135 30.33 2.74 -2.98
N ASP A 136 31.25 1.77 -3.05
CA ASP A 136 32.65 1.94 -2.68
C ASP A 136 33.53 2.37 -3.88
N ASP A 137 33.07 2.13 -5.11
CA ASP A 137 33.78 2.45 -6.35
C ASP A 137 32.83 2.79 -7.51
N ASP A 138 32.69 4.10 -7.78
CA ASP A 138 31.86 4.65 -8.86
C ASP A 138 32.27 4.18 -10.27
N ASP A 139 33.45 3.57 -10.47
CA ASP A 139 33.87 3.04 -11.77
C ASP A 139 33.34 1.61 -12.03
N ILE A 140 32.75 0.96 -11.03
CA ILE A 140 32.23 -0.41 -11.13
C ILE A 140 30.72 -0.39 -11.41
N LEU A 141 30.33 -0.60 -12.67
CA LEU A 141 28.92 -0.76 -13.04
C LEU A 141 28.38 -2.12 -12.58
N ILE A 142 27.43 -2.10 -11.65
CA ILE A 142 26.74 -3.29 -11.13
C ILE A 142 25.62 -3.73 -12.08
N GLY A 143 24.91 -2.77 -12.69
CA GLY A 143 23.86 -3.09 -13.64
C GLY A 143 23.08 -1.88 -14.13
N ILE A 144 22.23 -2.13 -15.11
CA ILE A 144 21.39 -1.13 -15.74
C ILE A 144 19.93 -1.49 -15.45
N GLU A 145 19.25 -0.59 -14.76
CA GLU A 145 17.82 -0.61 -14.61
C GLU A 145 17.16 -0.29 -15.96
N VAL A 146 16.33 -1.21 -16.43
CA VAL A 146 15.53 -1.08 -17.62
C VAL A 146 14.06 -1.02 -17.25
N GLU A 147 13.37 -0.04 -17.83
CA GLU A 147 11.95 0.20 -17.62
C GLU A 147 11.10 -0.57 -18.63
N TYR A 148 10.09 -1.28 -18.14
CA TYR A 148 9.14 -1.97 -19.01
C TYR A 148 8.21 -0.97 -19.70
N VAL A 149 8.14 -1.02 -21.02
CA VAL A 149 7.27 -0.13 -21.81
C VAL A 149 6.19 -0.89 -22.59
N GLY A 150 6.33 -2.19 -22.82
CA GLY A 150 5.31 -2.98 -23.52
C GLY A 150 5.73 -4.40 -23.87
N PHE A 151 4.92 -5.05 -24.71
CA PHE A 151 5.13 -6.42 -25.16
C PHE A 151 4.77 -6.55 -26.64
N ALA A 152 5.60 -7.29 -27.37
CA ALA A 152 5.49 -7.49 -28.81
C ALA A 152 5.75 -8.95 -29.22
N SER A 153 5.18 -9.34 -30.36
CA SER A 153 5.33 -10.67 -30.94
C SER A 153 5.89 -10.57 -32.36
N ILE A 154 6.73 -11.53 -32.76
CA ILE A 154 7.22 -11.60 -34.15
C ILE A 154 6.04 -11.85 -35.08
N ALA A 155 5.79 -10.90 -35.98
CA ALA A 155 4.79 -10.98 -37.04
C ALA A 155 5.39 -11.59 -38.32
N ALA A 156 6.63 -11.22 -38.65
CA ALA A 156 7.32 -11.77 -39.81
C ALA A 156 8.84 -11.79 -39.65
N VAL A 157 9.48 -12.69 -40.40
CA VAL A 157 10.93 -12.80 -40.55
C VAL A 157 11.31 -12.17 -41.88
N GLU A 158 11.93 -10.99 -41.84
CA GLU A 158 12.27 -10.22 -43.05
C GLU A 158 13.67 -10.60 -43.57
N SER A 159 14.64 -10.82 -42.67
CA SER A 159 16.00 -11.26 -43.02
C SER A 159 16.65 -12.01 -41.84
N ALA A 160 17.96 -12.29 -41.87
CA ALA A 160 18.64 -12.93 -40.74
C ALA A 160 18.51 -12.09 -39.45
N GLU A 161 18.76 -10.79 -39.55
CA GLU A 161 18.83 -9.85 -38.42
C GLU A 161 17.57 -9.00 -38.26
N LEU A 162 16.70 -8.93 -39.28
CA LEU A 162 15.51 -8.07 -39.28
C LEU A 162 14.24 -8.90 -39.04
N ARG A 163 13.41 -8.44 -38.10
CA ARG A 163 12.07 -8.94 -37.85
C ARG A 163 11.06 -7.82 -37.98
N ARG A 164 9.85 -8.18 -38.39
CA ARG A 164 8.66 -7.37 -38.20
C ARG A 164 7.97 -7.85 -36.93
N LEU A 165 7.66 -6.93 -36.03
CA LEU A 165 6.98 -7.22 -34.78
C LEU A 165 5.61 -6.54 -34.79
N SER A 166 4.62 -7.20 -34.20
CA SER A 166 3.34 -6.60 -33.85
C SER A 166 3.36 -6.24 -32.37
N ILE A 167 3.05 -4.98 -32.05
CA ILE A 167 2.96 -4.51 -30.66
C ILE A 167 1.63 -4.98 -30.08
N ASN A 168 1.68 -5.95 -29.17
CA ASN A 168 0.48 -6.51 -28.57
C ASN A 168 -0.02 -5.66 -27.40
N ASN A 169 0.88 -4.97 -26.70
CA ASN A 169 0.54 -4.03 -25.63
C ASN A 169 1.63 -2.96 -25.45
N SER A 170 1.19 -1.74 -25.17
CA SER A 170 2.02 -0.61 -24.77
C SER A 170 1.53 -0.15 -23.39
N ALA A 171 2.37 -0.33 -22.37
CA ALA A 171 2.17 0.21 -21.03
C ALA A 171 2.64 1.66 -20.95
N LYS A 172 3.62 2.01 -21.78
CA LYS A 172 4.13 3.36 -22.02
C LYS A 172 4.39 3.55 -23.51
N GLU A 173 4.53 4.80 -23.93
CA GLU A 173 4.90 5.14 -25.31
C GLU A 173 6.19 4.40 -25.72
N ILE A 174 6.09 3.56 -26.75
CA ILE A 174 7.22 2.83 -27.32
C ILE A 174 7.87 3.72 -28.39
N ARG A 175 9.20 3.65 -28.49
CA ARG A 175 10.01 4.50 -29.38
C ARG A 175 11.06 3.67 -30.11
N VAL A 176 11.57 4.24 -31.21
CA VAL A 176 12.77 3.73 -31.88
C VAL A 176 13.94 3.77 -30.90
N GLY A 177 14.70 2.67 -30.86
CA GLY A 177 15.80 2.46 -29.92
C GLY A 177 15.43 1.66 -28.67
N ASP A 178 14.15 1.46 -28.37
CA ASP A 178 13.74 0.59 -27.27
C ASP A 178 14.18 -0.87 -27.55
N ARG A 179 14.57 -1.58 -26.49
CA ARG A 179 15.24 -2.89 -26.50
C ARG A 179 14.25 -4.02 -26.27
N LEU A 180 14.50 -5.17 -26.87
CA LEU A 180 13.65 -6.35 -26.83
C LEU A 180 14.35 -7.43 -26.02
N LEU A 181 13.75 -7.79 -24.89
CA LEU A 181 14.24 -8.86 -24.03
C LEU A 181 13.25 -10.01 -24.03
N VAL A 182 13.77 -11.23 -23.96
CA VAL A 182 12.94 -12.38 -23.64
C VAL A 182 12.42 -12.19 -22.22
N ARG A 183 11.14 -12.53 -22.02
CA ARG A 183 10.55 -12.51 -20.69
C ARG A 183 11.42 -13.31 -19.74
N GLY A 184 11.90 -12.66 -18.68
CA GLY A 184 12.68 -13.33 -17.66
C GLY A 184 11.80 -14.40 -17.01
N GLU A 185 12.23 -15.66 -17.05
CA GLU A 185 11.63 -16.69 -16.22
C GLU A 185 12.09 -16.44 -14.78
N THR A 186 11.41 -15.56 -14.06
CA THR A 186 11.42 -15.64 -12.60
C THR A 186 10.57 -16.84 -12.23
N THR A 187 11.16 -18.04 -12.23
CA THR A 187 10.67 -19.16 -11.44
C THR A 187 10.89 -18.81 -9.97
N THR A 188 10.19 -17.79 -9.49
CA THR A 188 9.94 -17.67 -8.06
C THR A 188 9.05 -18.86 -7.74
N GLY A 189 9.66 -19.96 -7.31
CA GLY A 189 8.93 -21.09 -6.76
C GLY A 189 7.93 -20.53 -5.75
N ALA A 190 6.71 -21.07 -5.74
CA ALA A 190 5.61 -20.59 -4.91
C ALA A 190 5.90 -20.62 -3.40
N THR A 191 7.10 -21.05 -3.00
CA THR A 191 7.60 -21.04 -1.64
C THR A 191 9.10 -20.78 -1.67
N ILE A 192 9.53 -19.64 -1.12
CA ILE A 192 10.94 -19.35 -0.82
C ILE A 192 11.15 -19.76 0.64
N PHE A 193 12.07 -20.70 0.86
CA PHE A 193 12.50 -21.05 2.21
C PHE A 193 13.82 -20.33 2.50
N PRO A 194 13.87 -19.41 3.49
CA PRO A 194 15.12 -18.82 3.92
C PRO A 194 16.06 -19.95 4.33
N THR A 195 17.21 -20.04 3.68
CA THR A 195 18.27 -20.97 4.04
C THR A 195 19.44 -20.14 4.52
N GLU A 196 20.06 -20.55 5.62
CA GLU A 196 21.30 -19.92 6.06
C GLU A 196 22.36 -20.14 4.98
N PRO A 197 23.04 -19.09 4.49
CA PRO A 197 24.04 -19.24 3.47
C PRO A 197 25.17 -20.14 3.97
N ALA A 198 25.64 -21.05 3.12
CA ALA A 198 26.71 -21.99 3.47
C ALA A 198 28.08 -21.31 3.67
N LEU A 199 28.18 -20.03 3.36
CA LEU A 199 29.35 -19.18 3.46
C LEU A 199 28.94 -17.87 4.12
N ASP A 200 29.86 -17.21 4.81
CA ASP A 200 29.65 -15.82 5.21
C ASP A 200 29.49 -14.97 3.94
N ILE A 201 28.31 -14.36 3.79
CA ILE A 201 27.98 -13.45 2.70
C ILE A 201 27.88 -12.04 3.29
N GLU A 202 28.76 -11.16 2.83
CA GLU A 202 28.66 -9.72 3.05
C GLU A 202 28.21 -9.07 1.74
N GLY A 203 27.29 -8.12 1.81
CA GLY A 203 26.73 -7.47 0.64
C GLY A 203 26.15 -6.11 1.00
N HIS A 204 26.14 -5.21 0.02
CA HIS A 204 25.64 -3.84 0.17
C HIS A 204 24.42 -3.62 -0.72
N ILE A 205 23.43 -2.89 -0.20
CA ILE A 205 22.22 -2.56 -0.93
C ILE A 205 22.48 -1.26 -1.69
N VAL A 206 22.75 -1.38 -2.97
CA VAL A 206 23.06 -0.23 -3.84
C VAL A 206 21.81 0.51 -4.32
N ALA A 207 20.64 -0.14 -4.31
CA ALA A 207 19.38 0.51 -4.68
C ALA A 207 18.14 -0.19 -4.12
N PHE A 208 17.14 0.64 -3.79
CA PHE A 208 15.76 0.19 -3.58
C PHE A 208 14.92 0.50 -4.83
N LEU A 209 14.21 -0.51 -5.33
CA LEU A 209 13.22 -0.38 -6.39
C LEU A 209 11.84 -0.20 -5.74
N GLY A 210 11.50 1.05 -5.40
CA GLY A 210 10.22 1.45 -4.82
C GLY A 210 10.12 2.97 -4.81
N ASN A 211 8.93 3.51 -5.09
CA ASN A 211 8.66 4.96 -5.00
C ASN A 211 8.87 5.50 -3.59
#